data_AF-A0AAF0R263-F1
#
_entry.id   AF-A0AAF0R263-F1
#
_cell.length_a   1.000
_cell.length_b   1.000
_cell.length_c   1.000
_cell.angle_alpha   90.00
_cell.angle_beta   90.00
_cell.angle_gamma   90.00
#
_symmetry.space_group_name_H-M   'P 1'
#
loop_
_entity.id
_entity.type
_entity.pdbx_description
1 polymer ?
#
loop_
_entity_poly.entity_id
_entity_poly.type
_entity_poly.pdbx_seq_one_letter_code
_entity_poly.pdbx_strand_id
1 'polypeptide(L)'
;MNEESFLEVLLFPSKFAKSVSHLIDREINLEDSCGLLWRVTMSNHNGSLAIKQRWTDFSSKHDVKVGEFIVFHYVPSDEHFIVQIFGTRGCEKRTYPKAISLVVELHQIKYNHGKPTEDNHGMFSIHNKLIGRIFFVYVVLS
;
A
#
# COMPACT_ATOMS: atom_id res chain seq x y z
N MET A 1 9.41 20.37 7.76
CA MET A 1 9.38 19.17 6.90
C MET A 1 8.72 19.62 5.60
N ASN A 2 9.48 19.67 4.52
CA ASN A 2 9.01 20.07 3.19
C ASN A 2 8.07 19.00 2.63
N GLU A 3 7.01 19.40 1.91
CA GLU A 3 6.01 18.47 1.37
C GLU A 3 6.60 17.38 0.48
N GLU A 4 7.77 17.54 -0.13
CA GLU A 4 8.37 16.48 -0.94
C GLU A 4 9.14 15.43 -0.12
N SER A 5 9.48 15.73 1.13
CA SER A 5 10.34 14.83 1.94
C SER A 5 9.70 13.49 2.31
N PHE A 6 8.37 13.40 2.35
CA PHE A 6 7.69 12.12 2.62
C PHE A 6 7.76 11.15 1.44
N LEU A 7 8.01 11.65 0.22
CA LEU A 7 8.21 10.82 -0.97
C LEU A 7 9.64 10.28 -1.04
N GLU A 8 10.59 10.92 -0.35
CA GLU A 8 11.99 10.53 -0.31
C GLU A 8 12.28 9.52 0.79
N VAL A 9 11.64 9.68 1.96
CA VAL A 9 11.87 8.82 3.13
C VAL A 9 10.56 8.49 3.83
N LEU A 10 10.34 7.20 4.09
CA LEU A 10 9.27 6.74 4.97
C LEU A 10 9.83 6.41 6.34
N LEU A 11 9.35 7.09 7.39
CA LEU A 11 9.72 6.80 8.78
C LEU A 11 8.71 5.87 9.45
N PHE A 12 9.19 4.79 10.06
CA PHE A 12 8.32 3.90 10.84
C PHE A 12 8.01 4.48 12.23
N PRO A 13 6.81 4.24 12.79
CA PRO A 13 6.51 4.63 14.17
C PRO A 13 7.48 3.95 15.13
N SER A 14 8.00 4.68 16.11
CA SER A 14 9.03 4.19 17.04
C SER A 14 8.63 2.90 17.78
N LYS A 15 7.35 2.73 18.13
CA LYS A 15 6.85 1.49 18.76
C LYS A 15 6.95 0.29 17.83
N PHE A 16 6.58 0.47 16.55
CA PHE A 16 6.66 -0.58 15.55
C PHE A 16 8.10 -0.86 15.14
N ALA A 17 8.91 0.18 14.94
CA ALA A 17 10.31 0.08 14.56
C ALA A 17 11.12 -0.87 15.47
N LYS A 18 10.80 -0.94 16.76
CA LYS A 18 11.42 -1.87 17.70
C LYS A 18 11.13 -3.34 17.39
N SER A 19 9.95 -3.65 16.86
CA SER A 19 9.54 -5.03 16.52
C SER A 19 10.17 -5.56 15.23
N VAL A 20 10.70 -4.66 14.40
CA VAL A 20 11.33 -4.98 13.10
C VAL A 20 12.74 -4.39 12.98
N SER A 21 13.40 -4.10 14.10
CA SER A 21 14.73 -3.50 14.13
C SER A 21 15.81 -4.42 13.55
N HIS A 22 15.58 -5.73 13.58
CA HIS A 22 16.45 -6.73 12.94
C HIS A 22 16.50 -6.61 11.42
N LEU A 23 15.60 -5.84 10.81
CA LEU A 23 15.58 -5.57 9.37
C LEU A 23 16.49 -4.41 8.96
N ILE A 24 17.10 -3.66 9.88
CA ILE A 24 18.03 -2.56 9.54
C ILE A 24 19.13 -3.06 8.60
N ASP A 25 19.46 -2.25 7.59
CA ASP A 25 20.45 -2.52 6.54
C ASP A 25 20.15 -3.75 5.67
N ARG A 26 18.92 -4.28 5.74
CA ARG A 26 18.44 -5.35 4.86
C ARG A 26 17.61 -4.81 3.71
N GLU A 27 17.66 -5.56 2.62
CA GLU A 27 16.73 -5.42 1.51
C GLU A 27 15.50 -6.28 1.78
N ILE A 28 14.32 -5.68 1.65
CA ILE A 28 13.02 -6.31 1.88
C ILE A 28 12.10 -6.06 0.68
N ASN A 29 11.00 -6.80 0.61
CA ASN A 29 9.97 -6.56 -0.39
C ASN A 29 8.76 -5.85 0.23
N LEU A 30 8.21 -4.89 -0.52
CA LEU A 30 6.85 -4.38 -0.34
C LEU A 30 5.97 -5.01 -1.41
N GLU A 31 4.96 -5.77 -1.02
CA GLU A 31 3.93 -6.32 -1.90
C GLU A 31 2.79 -5.31 -2.02
N ASP A 32 2.48 -4.85 -3.23
CA ASP A 32 1.37 -3.92 -3.46
C ASP A 32 0.01 -4.65 -3.59
N SER A 33 -1.07 -3.89 -3.76
CA SER A 33 -2.44 -4.42 -3.92
C SER A 33 -2.63 -5.35 -5.14
N CYS A 34 -1.68 -5.37 -6.07
CA CYS A 34 -1.66 -6.25 -7.24
C CYS A 34 -0.73 -7.45 -7.08
N GLY A 35 -0.08 -7.61 -5.91
CA GLY A 35 0.89 -8.68 -5.66
C GLY A 35 2.27 -8.41 -6.26
N LEU A 36 2.55 -7.20 -6.76
CA LEU A 36 3.88 -6.88 -7.28
C LEU A 36 4.82 -6.58 -6.12
N LEU A 37 6.04 -7.13 -6.22
CA LEU A 37 7.08 -6.97 -5.21
C LEU A 37 8.00 -5.80 -5.55
N TRP A 38 8.13 -4.88 -4.60
CA TRP A 38 8.95 -3.70 -4.65
C TRP A 38 10.09 -3.82 -3.66
N ARG A 39 11.28 -3.99 -4.20
CA ARG A 39 12.50 -4.14 -3.44
C ARG A 39 12.93 -2.79 -2.86
N VAL A 40 13.12 -2.72 -1.55
CA VAL A 40 13.51 -1.50 -0.83
C VAL A 40 14.52 -1.81 0.26
N THR A 41 15.29 -0.80 0.68
CA THR A 41 16.28 -0.96 1.75
C THR A 41 15.80 -0.30 3.03
N MET A 42 15.77 -1.09 4.10
CA MET A 42 15.55 -0.62 5.46
C MET A 42 16.83 0.03 5.97
N SER A 43 16.70 1.19 6.60
CA SER A 43 17.84 2.00 7.02
C SER A 43 17.57 2.68 8.36
N ASN A 44 18.64 3.05 9.06
CA ASN A 44 18.55 3.98 10.16
C ASN A 44 18.67 5.41 9.61
N HIS A 45 17.63 6.21 9.81
CA HIS A 45 17.58 7.62 9.47
C HIS A 45 17.45 8.45 10.75
N ASN A 46 18.56 9.05 11.20
CA ASN A 46 18.63 9.89 12.40
C ASN A 46 18.07 9.21 13.66
N GLY A 47 18.40 7.94 13.88
CA GLY A 47 17.94 7.14 15.01
C GLY A 47 16.55 6.52 14.83
N SER A 48 15.89 6.76 13.70
CA SER A 48 14.58 6.19 13.36
C SER A 48 14.69 5.16 12.25
N LEU A 49 13.94 4.07 12.35
CA LEU A 49 13.86 3.09 11.27
C LEU A 49 13.10 3.68 10.09
N ALA A 50 13.66 3.54 8.89
CA ALA A 50 13.12 4.16 7.70
C ALA A 50 13.31 3.32 6.44
N ILE A 51 12.45 3.54 5.45
CA ILE A 51 12.70 3.17 4.05
C ILE A 51 13.16 4.45 3.35
N LYS A 52 14.43 4.49 2.96
CA LYS A 52 15.00 5.62 2.21
C LYS A 52 15.31 5.22 0.78
N GLN A 53 16.07 4.16 0.61
CA GLN A 53 16.44 3.71 -0.73
C GLN A 53 15.24 3.03 -1.39
N ARG A 54 14.90 3.48 -2.60
CA ARG A 54 13.81 2.95 -3.44
C ARG A 54 12.39 3.18 -2.91
N TRP A 55 12.23 3.93 -1.81
CA TRP A 55 10.91 4.39 -1.38
C TRP A 55 10.29 5.31 -2.43
N THR A 56 11.08 6.22 -3.01
CA THR A 56 10.60 7.16 -4.05
C THR A 56 10.07 6.44 -5.29
N ASP A 57 10.67 5.32 -5.69
CA ASP A 57 10.19 4.50 -6.80
C ASP A 57 8.77 3.98 -6.51
N PHE A 58 8.57 3.44 -5.29
CA PHE A 58 7.29 2.94 -4.82
C PHE A 58 6.25 4.07 -4.71
N SER A 59 6.58 5.14 -3.97
CA SER A 59 5.65 6.24 -3.71
C SER A 59 5.23 6.97 -4.99
N SER A 60 6.16 7.17 -5.93
CA SER A 60 5.89 7.78 -7.24
C SER A 60 5.03 6.86 -8.11
N LYS A 61 5.31 5.55 -8.14
CA LYS A 61 4.50 4.61 -8.94
C LYS A 61 3.04 4.60 -8.51
N HIS A 62 2.81 4.63 -7.20
CA HIS A 62 1.47 4.56 -6.61
C HIS A 62 0.80 5.92 -6.45
N ASP A 63 1.44 7.00 -6.94
CA ASP A 63 0.95 8.38 -6.83
C ASP A 63 0.52 8.69 -5.39
N VAL A 64 1.39 8.35 -4.42
CA VAL A 64 1.13 8.54 -2.99
C VAL A 64 1.07 10.04 -2.70
N LYS A 65 0.01 10.48 -2.01
CA LYS A 65 -0.22 11.89 -1.70
C LYS A 65 -0.33 12.14 -0.20
N VAL A 66 -0.09 13.39 0.19
CA VAL A 66 -0.37 13.86 1.55
C VAL A 66 -1.83 13.60 1.91
N GLY A 67 -2.07 13.14 3.14
CA GLY A 67 -3.40 12.82 3.66
C GLY A 67 -3.92 11.44 3.25
N GLU A 68 -3.21 10.70 2.42
CA GLU A 68 -3.49 9.28 2.17
C GLU A 68 -2.96 8.42 3.34
N PHE A 69 -3.59 7.27 3.53
CA PHE A 69 -3.22 6.33 4.58
C PHE A 69 -2.49 5.16 3.97
N ILE A 70 -1.36 4.78 4.55
CA ILE A 70 -0.60 3.61 4.13
C ILE A 70 -0.59 2.62 5.29
N VAL A 71 -1.02 1.40 5.01
CA VAL A 71 -1.08 0.29 5.96
C VAL A 71 -0.04 -0.74 5.56
N PHE A 72 0.84 -1.07 6.51
CA PHE A 72 1.86 -2.09 6.36
C PHE A 72 1.49 -3.32 7.15
N HIS A 73 1.35 -4.45 6.48
CA HIS A 73 1.18 -5.76 7.11
C HIS A 73 2.49 -6.51 7.03
N TYR A 74 3.16 -6.65 8.17
CA TYR A 74 4.41 -7.39 8.22
C TYR A 74 4.17 -8.91 8.11
N VAL A 75 5.00 -9.57 7.32
CA VAL A 75 5.02 -11.02 7.11
C VAL A 75 6.33 -11.60 7.64
N PRO A 76 6.34 -12.10 8.90
CA PRO A 76 7.58 -12.55 9.52
C PRO A 76 8.25 -13.74 8.85
N SER A 77 7.50 -14.64 8.20
CA SER A 77 8.02 -15.84 7.56
C SER A 77 8.99 -15.54 6.42
N ASP A 78 8.69 -14.47 5.67
CA ASP A 78 9.35 -14.13 4.41
C ASP A 78 9.95 -12.71 4.47
N GLU A 79 10.03 -12.13 5.67
CA GLU A 79 10.56 -10.80 5.99
C GLU A 79 10.13 -9.69 4.99
N HIS A 80 8.84 -9.69 4.59
CA HIS A 80 8.29 -8.70 3.66
C HIS A 80 7.05 -8.00 4.25
N PHE A 81 6.58 -6.96 3.55
CA PHE A 81 5.38 -6.21 3.94
C PHE A 81 4.35 -6.23 2.83
N ILE A 82 3.10 -6.49 3.15
CA ILE A 82 1.98 -6.20 2.25
C ILE A 82 1.54 -4.76 2.52
N VAL A 83 1.43 -3.96 1.47
CA VAL A 83 1.15 -2.53 1.54
C VAL A 83 -0.21 -2.23 0.91
N GLN A 84 -1.08 -1.60 1.70
CA GLN A 84 -2.36 -1.07 1.22
C GLN A 84 -2.35 0.45 1.33
N ILE A 85 -2.75 1.13 0.27
CA ILE A 85 -2.84 2.58 0.23
C ILE A 85 -4.31 2.96 0.15
N PHE A 86 -4.76 3.86 1.00
CA PHE A 86 -6.12 4.38 1.02
C PHE A 86 -6.10 5.86 0.72
N GLY A 87 -6.97 6.29 -0.18
CA GLY A 87 -7.18 7.72 -0.44
C GLY A 87 -7.68 8.45 0.81
N THR A 88 -7.72 9.77 0.75
CA THR A 88 -8.14 10.65 1.86
C THR A 88 -9.54 10.34 2.41
N ARG A 89 -10.40 9.70 1.61
CA ARG A 89 -11.75 9.25 2.02
C ARG A 89 -11.79 7.83 2.61
N GLY A 90 -10.64 7.18 2.80
CA GLY A 90 -10.53 5.83 3.33
C GLY A 90 -10.83 4.72 2.31
N CYS A 91 -10.99 5.03 1.02
CA CYS A 91 -11.14 4.02 -0.03
C CYS A 91 -9.77 3.50 -0.47
N GLU A 92 -9.60 2.19 -0.55
CA GLU A 92 -8.36 1.56 -1.03
C GLU A 92 -8.06 1.98 -2.49
N LYS A 93 -6.85 2.47 -2.73
CA LYS A 93 -6.31 2.72 -4.07
C LYS A 93 -5.79 1.40 -4.61
N ARG A 94 -6.40 0.95 -5.71
CA ARG A 94 -5.91 -0.20 -6.46
C ARG A 94 -5.21 0.30 -7.71
N THR A 95 -3.90 0.19 -7.74
CA THR A 95 -3.09 0.59 -8.89
C THR A 95 -2.98 -0.58 -9.86
N TYR A 96 -3.96 -0.72 -10.74
CA TYR A 96 -3.90 -1.76 -11.77
C TYR A 96 -2.80 -1.45 -12.80
N PRO A 97 -2.09 -2.46 -13.34
CA PRO A 97 -1.32 -2.30 -14.55
C PRO A 97 -2.17 -1.62 -15.62
N LYS A 98 -1.62 -0.65 -16.38
CA LYS A 98 -2.38 0.12 -17.40
C LYS A 98 -3.22 -0.77 -18.34
N ALA A 99 -2.69 -1.92 -18.73
CA ALA A 99 -3.40 -2.90 -19.55
C ALA A 99 -4.67 -3.44 -18.87
N ILE A 100 -4.60 -3.73 -17.57
CA ILE A 100 -5.76 -4.17 -16.77
C ILE A 100 -6.72 -3.02 -16.54
N SER A 101 -6.23 -1.80 -16.26
CA SER A 101 -7.10 -0.60 -16.13
C SER A 101 -7.92 -0.40 -17.40
N LEU A 102 -7.30 -0.50 -18.57
CA LEU A 102 -8.00 -0.37 -19.85
C LEU A 102 -9.07 -1.47 -20.03
N VAL A 103 -8.77 -2.72 -19.65
CA VAL A 103 -9.75 -3.81 -19.71
C VAL A 103 -10.91 -3.59 -18.73
N VAL A 104 -10.65 -3.11 -17.52
CA VAL A 104 -11.68 -2.78 -16.52
C VAL A 104 -12.54 -1.61 -17.00
N GLU A 105 -11.92 -0.54 -17.51
CA GLU A 105 -12.61 0.61 -18.10
C GLU A 105 -13.48 0.20 -19.29
N LEU A 106 -12.96 -0.62 -20.22
CA LEU A 106 -13.74 -1.16 -21.33
C LEU A 106 -14.91 -2.03 -20.85
N HIS A 107 -14.71 -2.84 -19.81
CA HIS A 107 -15.80 -3.61 -19.21
C HIS A 107 -16.85 -2.72 -18.56
N GLN A 108 -16.45 -1.68 -17.82
CA GLN A 108 -17.38 -0.72 -17.21
C GLN A 108 -18.15 0.07 -18.28
N ILE A 109 -17.50 0.49 -19.37
CA ILE A 109 -18.16 1.17 -20.50
C ILE A 109 -19.21 0.25 -21.13
N LYS A 110 -18.88 -1.02 -21.39
CA LYS A 110 -19.82 -2.00 -21.93
C LYS A 110 -20.99 -2.27 -20.97
N TYR A 111 -20.71 -2.35 -19.67
CA TYR A 111 -21.73 -2.56 -18.64
C TYR A 111 -22.67 -1.35 -18.50
N ASN A 112 -22.12 -0.13 -18.54
CA ASN A 112 -22.90 1.11 -18.44
C ASN A 112 -23.75 1.39 -19.68
N HIS A 113 -23.34 0.92 -20.86
CA HIS A 113 -24.14 1.03 -22.09
C HIS A 113 -25.17 -0.10 -22.25
N GLY A 114 -25.16 -1.12 -21.40
CA GLY A 114 -25.91 -2.36 -21.62
C GLY A 114 -26.73 -2.84 -20.43
N LYS A 115 -27.30 -1.94 -19.60
CA LYS A 115 -28.12 -2.36 -18.45
C LYS A 115 -29.52 -2.81 -18.89
N PRO A 116 -29.94 -4.08 -18.71
CA PRO A 116 -31.35 -4.41 -18.57
C PRO A 116 -31.78 -4.05 -17.14
N THR A 117 -32.98 -3.51 -17.01
CA THR A 117 -33.63 -3.29 -15.73
C THR A 117 -33.84 -4.60 -14.98
N GLU A 118 -33.54 -4.55 -13.68
CA GLU A 118 -34.17 -5.30 -12.60
C GLU A 118 -33.65 -6.72 -12.20
N ASP A 119 -33.42 -6.82 -10.86
CA ASP A 119 -33.67 -7.96 -9.96
C ASP A 119 -32.55 -8.89 -9.45
N ASN A 120 -32.27 -8.69 -8.16
CA ASN A 120 -32.05 -9.66 -7.09
C ASN A 120 -30.72 -10.46 -6.95
N HIS A 121 -30.15 -10.23 -5.75
CA HIS A 121 -29.39 -11.16 -4.91
C HIS A 121 -28.09 -11.76 -5.47
N GLY A 122 -26.97 -11.13 -5.09
CA GLY A 122 -25.65 -11.71 -5.26
C GLY A 122 -24.52 -10.81 -4.76
N MET A 123 -24.52 -10.52 -3.46
CA MET A 123 -23.42 -9.82 -2.80
C MET A 123 -22.14 -10.65 -2.89
N PHE A 124 -21.21 -10.29 -3.78
CA PHE A 124 -19.88 -10.91 -3.82
C PHE A 124 -19.06 -10.42 -2.61
N SER A 125 -19.11 -11.20 -1.55
CA SER A 125 -18.26 -11.07 -0.37
C SER A 125 -16.85 -11.55 -0.69
N ILE A 126 -15.90 -10.62 -0.81
CA ILE A 126 -14.48 -10.95 -0.85
C ILE A 126 -14.05 -11.26 0.58
N HIS A 127 -13.99 -12.55 0.89
CA HIS A 127 -13.49 -13.07 2.17
C HIS A 127 -11.98 -12.80 2.29
N ASN A 128 -11.60 -11.65 2.86
CA ASN A 128 -10.24 -11.45 3.34
C ASN A 128 -10.10 -12.14 4.70
N LYS A 129 -9.61 -13.38 4.67
CA LYS A 129 -9.24 -14.17 5.85
C LYS A 129 -7.89 -13.68 6.40
N LEU A 130 -7.87 -12.51 7.02
CA LEU A 130 -6.71 -12.04 7.79
C LEU A 130 -6.77 -12.64 9.20
N ILE A 131 -6.28 -13.87 9.33
CA ILE A 131 -6.03 -14.49 10.63
C ILE A 131 -4.86 -13.76 11.28
N GLY A 132 -5.15 -13.06 12.39
CA GLY A 132 -4.20 -12.67 13.44
C GLY A 132 -2.93 -11.98 12.95
N ARG A 133 -3.03 -10.72 12.52
CA ARG A 133 -1.85 -9.90 12.20
C ARG A 133 -2.00 -8.54 12.84
N ILE A 134 -0.94 -8.08 13.49
CA ILE A 134 -0.90 -6.79 14.15
C ILE A 134 -1.10 -5.71 13.07
N PHE A 135 -2.15 -4.91 13.21
CA PHE A 135 -2.51 -3.84 12.29
C PHE A 135 -1.89 -2.51 12.76
N PHE A 136 -1.32 -1.73 11.84
CA PHE A 136 -1.02 -0.32 12.11
C PHE A 136 -1.40 0.54 10.92
N VAL A 137 -2.22 1.56 11.19
CA VAL A 137 -2.58 2.63 10.27
C VAL A 137 -1.51 3.71 10.39
N TYR A 138 -0.85 4.07 9.29
CA TYR A 138 -0.06 5.29 9.26
C TYR A 138 -0.94 6.44 8.75
N VAL A 139 -1.02 7.50 9.53
CA VAL A 139 -1.59 8.78 9.13
C VAL A 139 -0.42 9.66 8.70
N VAL A 140 -0.35 10.03 7.42
CA VAL A 140 0.52 11.12 6.99
C VAL A 140 -0.10 12.41 7.55
N LEU A 141 0.28 12.77 8.77
CA LEU A 141 -0.17 14.02 9.41
C LEU A 141 0.64 15.19 8.86
N SER A 142 -0.09 16.26 8.55
CA SER A 142 0.36 17.61 8.22
C SER A 142 1.18 18.24 9.35
#